data_AF-A0A7C1D6Q4-F1
#
_entry.id   AF-A0A7C1D6Q4-F1
#
_cell.length_a   1.000
_cell.length_b   1.000
_cell.length_c   1.000
_cell.angle_alpha   90.00
_cell.angle_beta   90.00
_cell.angle_gamma   90.00
#
_symmetry.space_group_name_H-M   'P 1'
#
loop_
_entity.id
_entity.type
_entity.pdbx_description
1 polymer ?
#
loop_
_entity_poly.entity_id
_entity_poly.type
_entity_poly.pdbx_seq_one_letter_code
_entity_poly.pdbx_strand_id
1 'polypeptide(L)'
;MAQIGIAKISEDICVVYVDHNNCGACGEVCPTHAIRFIDKNNIRYPKVDAEYCIGCGACQLVCPTPPKAIVVGPNQIHQKAVKYRHRRRKQSSWPDTVQNFPF
;
A
#
# COMPACT_ATOMS: atom_id res chain seq x y z
N MET A 1 5.54 -12.71 -9.90
CA MET A 1 4.50 -12.80 -8.85
C MET A 1 3.16 -12.86 -9.55
N ALA A 2 2.35 -13.88 -9.24
CA ALA A 2 1.04 -14.01 -9.84
C ALA A 2 0.08 -12.97 -9.24
N GLN A 3 -0.78 -12.40 -10.07
CA GLN A 3 -1.87 -11.52 -9.67
C GLN A 3 -3.18 -12.29 -9.82
N ILE A 4 -3.81 -12.59 -8.69
CA ILE A 4 -5.06 -13.33 -8.63
C ILE A 4 -6.28 -12.40 -8.60
N GLY A 5 -6.08 -11.12 -8.31
CA GLY A 5 -7.12 -10.12 -8.25
C GLY A 5 -6.58 -8.70 -8.09
N ILE A 6 -7.50 -7.73 -8.06
CA ILE A 6 -7.20 -6.31 -7.95
C ILE A 6 -8.07 -5.69 -6.86
N ALA A 7 -7.44 -4.87 -6.00
CA ALA A 7 -8.15 -4.07 -5.01
C ALA A 7 -8.80 -2.84 -5.66
N LYS A 8 -10.04 -2.55 -5.28
CA LYS A 8 -10.79 -1.34 -5.66
C LYS A 8 -11.22 -0.61 -4.40
N ILE A 9 -11.03 0.71 -4.40
CA ILE A 9 -11.46 1.59 -3.31
C ILE A 9 -12.81 2.21 -3.71
N SER A 10 -13.76 2.16 -2.79
CA SER A 10 -15.04 2.87 -2.85
C SER A 10 -14.86 4.26 -2.23
N GLU A 11 -14.86 5.28 -3.09
CA GLU A 11 -14.67 6.68 -2.69
C GLU A 11 -15.85 7.20 -1.86
N ASP A 12 -17.02 6.59 -1.99
CA ASP A 12 -18.27 6.88 -1.27
C ASP A 12 -18.27 6.36 0.19
N ILE A 13 -17.33 5.49 0.56
CA ILE A 13 -17.27 4.86 1.90
C ILE A 13 -15.95 5.17 2.61
N CYS A 14 -14.87 5.38 1.86
CA CYS A 14 -13.56 5.59 2.45
C CYS A 14 -13.52 6.86 3.30
N VAL A 15 -13.16 6.73 4.58
CA VAL A 15 -13.05 7.84 5.55
C VAL A 15 -12.19 9.02 5.05
N VAL A 16 -11.19 8.75 4.20
CA VAL A 16 -10.34 9.78 3.60
C VAL A 16 -11.10 10.62 2.57
N TYR A 17 -11.95 9.97 1.77
CA TYR A 17 -12.74 10.63 0.75
C TYR A 17 -13.99 11.30 1.34
N VAL A 18 -14.65 10.66 2.31
CA VAL A 18 -15.91 11.14 2.93
C VAL A 18 -15.65 12.18 4.02
N ASP A 19 -14.84 11.85 5.02
CA ASP A 19 -14.65 12.70 6.21
C ASP A 19 -13.45 13.64 6.10
N HIS A 20 -12.68 13.53 5.00
CA HIS A 20 -11.42 14.25 4.82
C HIS A 20 -10.48 14.09 6.02
N ASN A 21 -10.43 12.88 6.58
CA ASN A 21 -9.53 12.53 7.67
C ASN A 21 -8.48 11.51 7.21
N ASN A 22 -7.25 11.64 7.72
CA ASN A 22 -6.15 10.78 7.31
C ASN A 22 -6.32 9.35 7.83
N CYS A 23 -6.33 8.38 6.92
CA CYS A 23 -6.28 6.96 7.21
C CYS A 23 -5.28 6.27 6.28
N GLY A 24 -4.47 5.37 6.84
CA GLY A 24 -3.37 4.71 6.12
C GLY A 24 -3.40 3.18 6.16
N ALA A 25 -4.37 2.59 6.86
CA ALA A 25 -4.35 1.17 7.24
C ALA A 25 -4.14 0.23 6.04
N CYS A 26 -4.82 0.51 4.91
CA CYS A 26 -4.70 -0.30 3.71
C CYS A 26 -3.28 -0.27 3.10
N GLY A 27 -2.59 0.87 3.14
CA GLY A 27 -1.23 1.03 2.62
C GLY A 27 -0.16 0.44 3.53
N GLU A 28 -0.33 0.56 4.85
CA GLU A 28 0.60 0.01 5.85
C GLU A 28 0.65 -1.52 5.82
N VAL A 29 -0.49 -2.18 5.62
CA VAL A 29 -0.55 -3.64 5.53
C VAL A 29 -0.16 -4.19 4.15
N CYS A 30 0.02 -3.33 3.14
CA CYS A 30 0.22 -3.79 1.76
C CYS A 30 1.64 -4.34 1.55
N PRO A 31 1.83 -5.66 1.38
CA PRO A 31 3.16 -6.26 1.29
C PRO A 31 3.89 -5.94 -0.01
N THR A 32 3.16 -5.52 -1.05
CA THR A 32 3.70 -5.19 -2.36
C THR A 32 3.80 -3.68 -2.61
N HIS A 33 3.43 -2.85 -1.61
CA HIS A 33 3.37 -1.39 -1.75
C HIS A 33 2.52 -0.92 -2.95
N ALA A 34 1.46 -1.68 -3.28
CA ALA A 34 0.55 -1.36 -4.38
C ALA A 34 -0.41 -0.19 -4.08
N ILE A 35 -0.42 0.31 -2.84
CA ILE A 35 -1.28 1.42 -2.44
C ILE A 35 -0.39 2.62 -2.19
N ARG A 36 -0.54 3.64 -3.03
CA ARG A 36 0.13 4.94 -2.89
C ARG A 36 -0.83 5.97 -2.35
N PHE A 37 -0.29 7.02 -1.75
CA PHE A 37 -1.07 8.14 -1.25
C PHE A 37 -0.77 9.39 -2.06
N ILE A 38 -1.81 10.14 -2.40
CA ILE A 38 -1.70 11.47 -2.99
C ILE A 38 -2.06 12.49 -1.92
N ASP A 39 -1.10 13.36 -1.58
CA ASP A 39 -1.35 14.47 -0.67
C ASP A 39 -2.14 15.57 -1.39
N LYS A 40 -3.29 15.96 -0.83
CA LYS A 40 -4.08 17.12 -1.24
C LYS A 40 -4.65 17.79 0.01
N ASN A 41 -4.36 19.07 0.20
CA ASN A 41 -4.81 19.85 1.36
C ASN A 41 -4.53 19.17 2.71
N ASN A 42 -3.32 18.61 2.87
CA ASN A 42 -2.90 17.87 4.07
C ASN A 42 -3.66 16.54 4.34
N ILE A 43 -4.45 16.07 3.36
CA ILE A 43 -5.13 14.77 3.38
C ILE A 43 -4.49 13.82 2.36
N ARG A 44 -4.26 12.58 2.79
CA ARG A 44 -3.56 11.53 2.04
C ARG A 44 -4.54 10.57 1.37
N TYR A 45 -4.89 10.83 0.12
CA TYR A 45 -5.86 10.02 -0.62
C TYR A 45 -5.24 8.72 -1.13
N PRO A 46 -5.74 7.54 -0.72
CA PRO A 46 -5.21 6.27 -1.19
C PRO A 46 -5.61 6.02 -2.65
N LYS A 47 -4.66 5.51 -3.44
CA LYS A 47 -4.86 4.99 -4.80
C LYS A 47 -4.16 3.65 -4.96
N VAL A 48 -4.82 2.72 -5.66
CA VAL A 48 -4.27 1.40 -5.97
C VAL A 48 -3.57 1.45 -7.32
N ASP A 49 -2.29 1.07 -7.34
CA ASP A 49 -1.53 0.81 -8.55
C ASP A 49 -1.67 -0.68 -8.90
N ALA A 50 -2.54 -0.96 -9.88
CA ALA A 50 -2.92 -2.33 -10.25
C ALA A 50 -1.73 -3.21 -10.66
N GLU A 51 -0.66 -2.62 -11.22
CA GLU A 51 0.54 -3.34 -11.66
C GLU A 51 1.27 -4.05 -10.52
N TYR A 52 1.21 -3.51 -9.31
CA TYR A 52 1.86 -4.07 -8.11
C TYR A 52 0.90 -4.88 -7.23
N CYS A 53 -0.41 -4.71 -7.42
CA CYS A 53 -1.42 -5.42 -6.66
C CYS A 53 -1.38 -6.91 -7.03
N ILE A 54 -1.45 -7.79 -6.04
CA ILE A 54 -1.56 -9.25 -6.26
C ILE A 54 -2.94 -9.79 -5.92
N GLY A 55 -3.81 -8.98 -5.30
CA GLY A 55 -5.13 -9.42 -4.84
C GLY A 55 -5.09 -10.27 -3.57
N CYS A 56 -4.18 -10.02 -2.63
CA CYS A 56 -4.04 -10.82 -1.40
C CYS A 56 -5.14 -10.57 -0.34
N GLY A 57 -5.90 -9.49 -0.43
CA GLY A 57 -7.00 -9.19 0.51
C GLY A 57 -6.60 -8.54 1.84
N ALA A 58 -5.31 -8.39 2.15
CA ALA A 58 -4.85 -7.81 3.43
C ALA A 58 -5.45 -6.42 3.70
N CYS A 59 -5.52 -5.57 2.68
CA CYS A 59 -6.09 -4.23 2.76
C CYS A 59 -7.58 -4.21 3.09
N GLN A 60 -8.34 -5.21 2.60
CA GLN A 60 -9.78 -5.34 2.87
C GLN A 60 -10.03 -5.79 4.31
N LEU A 61 -9.18 -6.68 4.83
CA LEU A 61 -9.27 -7.17 6.21
C LEU A 61 -9.07 -6.03 7.23
N VAL A 62 -8.02 -5.22 7.05
CA VAL A 62 -7.64 -4.17 8.01
C VAL A 62 -8.53 -2.92 7.91
N CYS A 63 -9.28 -2.74 6.83
CA CYS A 63 -10.09 -1.54 6.64
C CYS A 63 -11.15 -1.42 7.76
N PRO A 64 -11.17 -0.31 8.52
CA PRO A 64 -12.01 -0.20 9.72
C PRO A 64 -13.48 0.11 9.43
N THR A 65 -13.80 0.58 8.22
CA THR A 65 -15.16 1.02 7.89
C THR A 65 -16.12 -0.17 7.72
N PRO A 66 -17.37 -0.05 8.19
CA PRO A 66 -18.49 -0.90 7.81
C PRO A 66 -19.47 -0.14 6.89
N PRO A 67 -19.68 -0.54 5.62
CA PRO A 67 -19.01 -1.61 4.88
C PRO A 67 -17.53 -1.30 4.59
N LYS A 68 -16.77 -2.32 4.16
CA LYS A 68 -15.34 -2.15 3.83
C LYS A 68 -15.18 -1.21 2.63
N ALA A 69 -14.43 -0.13 2.81
CA ALA A 69 -14.17 0.85 1.75
C ALA A 69 -13.22 0.36 0.65
N ILE A 70 -12.53 -0.77 0.87
CA ILE A 70 -11.64 -1.37 -0.13
C ILE A 70 -11.97 -2.86 -0.24
N VAL A 71 -12.19 -3.32 -1.46
CA VAL A 71 -12.58 -4.70 -1.76
C VAL A 71 -11.68 -5.26 -2.86
N VAL A 72 -11.28 -6.52 -2.73
CA VAL A 72 -10.51 -7.23 -3.75
C VAL A 72 -11.43 -8.04 -4.64
N GLY A 73 -11.42 -7.75 -5.94
CA GLY A 73 -12.11 -8.54 -6.95
C GLY A 73 -11.16 -9.55 -7.59
N PRO A 74 -11.61 -10.79 -7.88
CA PRO A 74 -10.79 -11.78 -8.58
C PRO A 74 -10.60 -11.39 -10.05
N ASN A 75 -9.46 -11.77 -10.61
CA ASN A 75 -9.26 -11.73 -12.06
C ASN A 75 -9.80 -13.04 -12.66
N GLN A 76 -10.50 -12.96 -13.79
CA GLN A 76 -10.97 -14.16 -14.51
C GLN A 76 -9.83 -15.10 -14.92
N ILE A 77 -8.65 -14.52 -15.19
CA ILE A 77 -7.42 -15.23 -15.53
C ILE A 77 -6.31 -14.61 -14.68
N HIS A 78 -5.48 -15.44 -14.04
CA HIS A 78 -4.34 -14.95 -13.28
C HIS A 78 -3.38 -14.17 -14.19
N GLN A 79 -3.01 -12.97 -13.75
CA GLN A 79 -2.10 -12.10 -14.48
C GLN A 79 -0.71 -12.11 -13.83
N LYS A 80 0.22 -11.36 -14.40
CA LYS A 80 1.57 -11.16 -13.87
C LYS A 80 1.66 -9.78 -13.23
N ALA A 81 1.88 -9.72 -11.92
CA ALA A 81 2.20 -8.46 -11.24
C ALA A 81 3.71 -8.15 -11.32
N VAL A 82 4.01 -6.87 -11.35
CA VAL A 82 5.37 -6.31 -11.34
C VAL A 82 5.86 -6.26 -9.89
N LYS A 83 7.13 -6.60 -9.65
CA LYS A 83 7.73 -6.41 -8.32
C LYS A 83 7.95 -4.92 -8.10
N TYR A 84 7.45 -4.39 -6.98
CA TYR A 84 7.76 -3.02 -6.58
C TYR A 84 9.27 -2.89 -6.38
N ARG A 85 9.90 -2.00 -7.14
CA ARG A 85 11.34 -1.78 -7.07
C ARG A 85 11.59 -0.59 -6.15
N HIS A 86 11.90 -0.86 -4.88
CA HIS A 86 12.38 0.21 -3.99
C HIS A 86 13.54 0.92 -4.67
N ARG A 87 13.37 2.21 -4.96
CA ARG A 87 14.46 3.05 -5.45
C ARG A 87 15.52 3.00 -4.36
N ARG A 88 16.64 2.32 -4.61
CA ARG A 88 17.73 2.23 -3.64
C ARG A 88 17.99 3.65 -3.14
N ARG A 89 17.71 3.93 -1.86
CA ARG A 89 18.38 5.06 -1.19
C ARG A 89 19.86 4.78 -1.42
N LYS A 90 20.59 5.75 -1.98
CA LYS A 90 22.06 5.69 -1.92
C LYS A 90 22.36 5.37 -0.46
N GLN A 91 22.97 4.21 -0.23
CA GLN A 91 23.49 3.84 1.07
C GLN A 91 24.26 5.07 1.54
N SER A 92 23.80 5.76 2.59
CA SER A 92 24.71 6.64 3.31
C SER A 92 25.86 5.72 3.67
N SER A 93 27.05 6.01 3.17
CA SER A 93 28.27 5.37 3.61
C SER A 93 28.33 5.56 5.12
N TRP A 94 27.88 4.55 5.86
CA TRP A 94 28.25 4.41 7.26
C TRP A 94 29.76 4.20 7.21
N PRO A 95 30.60 5.09 7.76
CA PRO A 95 32.00 4.75 7.92
C PRO A 95 32.05 3.55 8.87
N ASP A 96 32.79 2.52 8.47
CA ASP A 96 33.05 1.30 9.22
C ASP A 96 33.93 1.58 10.46
N THR A 97 33.51 2.48 11.35
CA THR A 97 34.07 2.61 12.70
C THR A 97 33.15 1.89 13.69
N VAL A 98 32.93 0.60 13.42
CA VAL A 98 32.50 -0.39 14.42
C VAL A 98 33.69 -0.99 15.18
N GLN A 99 34.88 -0.44 15.02
CA GLN A 99 36.03 -0.80 15.84
C GLN A 99 36.18 0.19 17.00
N ASN A 100 35.82 -0.29 18.18
CA ASN A 100 35.89 0.33 19.52
C ASN A 100 34.61 1.03 19.99
N PHE A 101 33.61 0.23 20.35
CA PHE A 101 32.73 0.55 21.47
C PHE A 101 33.45 0.10 22.75
N PRO A 102 33.91 1.00 23.63
CA PRO A 102 34.56 0.61 24.87
C PRO A 102 33.51 0.50 25.98
N PHE A 103 32.62 -0.49 25.89
CA PHE A 103 31.81 -1.05 26.99
C PHE A 103 31.35 -2.46 26.63
#